data_AF-A0A7W4BZ62-F1
#
_entry.id   AF-A0A7W4BZ62-F1
#
_cell.length_a   1.000
_cell.length_b   1.000
_cell.length_c   1.000
_cell.angle_alpha   90.00
_cell.angle_beta   90.00
_cell.angle_gamma   90.00
#
_symmetry.space_group_name_H-M   'P 1'
#
loop_
_entity.id
_entity.type
_entity.pdbx_description
1 polymer ?
#
loop_
_entity_poly.entity_id
_entity_poly.type
_entity_poly.pdbx_seq_one_letter_code
_entity_poly.pdbx_strand_id
1 'polypeptide(L)'
;MVYYPDQQFTLSAMSPLQAYQQRLQHNIVEDPAQQQAILALDLLYQQCLSVSTSSSGLYLWGDVGRGKTFLMDLFYQSLCDQIQCDQIQCNQSMNSSQHQTNKTVLRLHFHRFMAMIHQQLNQTSGIRDPLIHIGKQIAAKYSVICFDEFFVADIGDAILLGRLFETLFQSGVVLVATSNVPIVDLYKNGLQRDRFLHTIDLLLQYTQSIHLDGQIDHRLHSNAVTSTTSAHWLILPSVIKPQTVFSLLCQQYPQANASIINQPDPIEICQRAIAIEAQYGQLAWFEFSALCQGPRSALDYIELAGRFSHILLSNVPKLGGEVRSWIKARGTEDGALATTTGERQLAYASEDDPTRRFISLVDELYDQKVMLILNSDCNLEDLYVDGALQFEFRRTYSRLIEMQQWA
;
A
#
# COMPACT_ATOMS: atom_id res chain seq x y z
N MET A 1 9.29 -3.11 -56.18
CA MET A 1 9.85 -3.74 -54.97
C MET A 1 9.47 -2.89 -53.79
N VAL A 2 8.68 -3.51 -52.91
CA VAL A 2 8.36 -3.16 -51.51
C VAL A 2 7.84 -1.74 -51.26
N TYR A 3 6.53 -1.59 -51.47
CA TYR A 3 5.69 -0.74 -50.63
C TYR A 3 5.81 -1.25 -49.20
N TYR A 4 6.34 -0.43 -48.28
CA TYR A 4 6.06 -0.59 -46.86
C TYR A 4 4.74 0.15 -46.61
N PRO A 5 3.66 -0.53 -46.20
CA PRO A 5 2.47 0.17 -45.77
C PRO A 5 2.82 0.94 -44.50
N ASP A 6 2.37 2.20 -44.43
CA ASP A 6 2.32 3.00 -43.22
C ASP A 6 1.63 2.18 -42.12
N GLN A 7 2.41 1.53 -41.26
CA GLN A 7 1.91 1.05 -39.99
C GLN A 7 1.62 2.29 -39.16
N GLN A 8 0.37 2.76 -39.26
CA GLN A 8 -0.25 3.54 -38.21
C GLN A 8 -0.02 2.79 -36.90
N PHE A 9 0.91 3.26 -36.07
CA PHE A 9 1.02 2.85 -34.68
C PHE A 9 -0.28 3.24 -34.00
N THR A 10 -1.26 2.37 -34.06
CA THR A 10 -2.37 2.39 -33.12
C THR A 10 -1.78 1.92 -31.80
N LEU A 11 -1.57 2.85 -30.87
CA LEU A 11 -1.39 2.55 -29.46
C LEU A 11 -2.66 1.83 -29.02
N SER A 12 -2.71 0.51 -29.19
CA SER A 12 -3.79 -0.32 -28.65
C SER A 12 -3.44 -0.60 -27.20
N ALA A 13 -4.27 -0.11 -26.28
CA ALA A 13 -4.12 -0.44 -24.88
C ALA A 13 -4.23 -1.97 -24.71
N MET A 14 -3.25 -2.57 -24.04
CA MET A 14 -3.23 -4.01 -23.82
C MET A 14 -4.18 -4.38 -22.69
N SER A 15 -4.95 -5.45 -22.89
CA SER A 15 -5.80 -5.98 -21.83
C SER A 15 -4.96 -6.61 -20.70
N PRO A 16 -5.50 -6.75 -19.47
CA PRO A 16 -4.78 -7.37 -18.37
C PRO A 16 -4.27 -8.77 -18.72
N LEU A 17 -5.08 -9.58 -19.42
CA LEU A 17 -4.68 -10.91 -19.86
C LEU A 17 -3.54 -10.89 -20.87
N GLN A 18 -3.60 -9.98 -21.85
CA GLN A 18 -2.53 -9.83 -22.86
C GLN A 18 -1.20 -9.42 -22.20
N ALA A 19 -1.26 -8.43 -21.29
CA ALA A 19 -0.09 -7.97 -20.55
C ALA A 19 0.50 -9.07 -19.66
N TYR A 20 -0.34 -9.90 -19.04
CA TYR A 20 0.09 -11.07 -18.27
C TYR A 20 0.78 -12.12 -19.15
N GLN A 21 0.18 -12.48 -20.29
CA GLN A 21 0.75 -13.45 -21.23
C GLN A 21 2.10 -12.99 -21.78
N GLN A 22 2.26 -11.70 -22.06
CA GLN A 22 3.54 -11.14 -22.50
C GLN A 22 4.61 -11.28 -21.40
N ARG A 23 4.27 -11.09 -20.12
CA ARG A 23 5.22 -11.25 -19.01
C ARG A 23 5.57 -12.71 -18.72
N LEU A 24 4.66 -13.65 -18.94
CA LEU A 24 4.96 -15.09 -18.87
C LEU A 24 6.08 -15.50 -19.84
N GLN A 25 6.13 -14.88 -21.03
CA GLN A 25 7.18 -15.16 -22.02
C GLN A 25 8.58 -14.69 -21.60
N HIS A 26 8.69 -13.84 -20.58
CA HIS A 26 9.92 -13.11 -20.23
C HIS A 26 10.50 -13.39 -18.83
N ASN A 27 10.06 -14.43 -18.11
CA ASN A 27 10.60 -14.98 -16.83
C ASN A 27 9.56 -15.12 -15.68
N ILE A 28 8.31 -15.48 -15.97
CA ILE A 28 7.33 -15.79 -14.90
C ILE A 28 6.86 -17.25 -15.02
N VAL A 29 6.84 -17.97 -13.89
CA VAL A 29 6.34 -19.35 -13.82
C VAL A 29 4.81 -19.32 -13.82
N GLU A 30 4.20 -20.15 -14.66
CA GLU A 30 2.75 -20.23 -14.78
C GLU A 30 2.13 -20.75 -13.47
N ASP A 31 1.21 -19.98 -12.89
CA ASP A 31 0.49 -20.31 -11.66
C ASP A 31 -1.02 -20.35 -11.94
N PRO A 32 -1.68 -21.52 -11.80
CA PRO A 32 -3.11 -21.67 -12.07
C PRO A 32 -3.99 -20.70 -11.26
N ALA A 33 -3.60 -20.39 -10.02
CA ALA A 33 -4.35 -19.47 -9.17
C ALA A 33 -4.28 -18.04 -9.72
N GLN A 34 -3.11 -17.62 -10.21
CA GLN A 34 -2.96 -16.32 -10.89
C GLN A 34 -3.71 -16.28 -12.22
N GLN A 35 -3.75 -17.39 -12.96
CA GLN A 35 -4.48 -17.48 -14.22
C GLN A 35 -6.00 -17.27 -14.01
N GLN A 36 -6.58 -17.86 -12.97
CA GLN A 36 -7.98 -17.62 -12.63
C GLN A 36 -8.23 -16.14 -12.28
N ALA A 37 -7.35 -15.54 -11.47
CA ALA A 37 -7.48 -14.15 -11.07
C ALA A 37 -7.34 -13.18 -12.25
N ILE A 38 -6.37 -13.40 -13.16
CA ILE A 38 -6.18 -12.52 -14.31
C ILE A 38 -7.33 -12.63 -15.32
N LEU A 39 -7.90 -13.82 -15.52
CA LEU A 39 -9.09 -13.98 -16.36
C LEU A 39 -10.28 -13.20 -15.79
N ALA A 40 -10.48 -13.22 -14.47
CA ALA A 40 -11.51 -12.43 -13.83
C ALA A 40 -11.25 -10.92 -13.96
N LEU A 41 -10.00 -10.48 -13.78
CA LEU A 41 -9.61 -9.07 -13.97
C LEU A 41 -9.80 -8.61 -15.43
N ASP A 42 -9.54 -9.46 -16.41
CA ASP A 42 -9.74 -9.17 -17.82
C ASP A 42 -11.23 -9.05 -18.17
N LEU A 43 -12.06 -9.95 -17.63
CA LEU A 43 -13.53 -9.85 -17.75
C LEU A 43 -14.04 -8.55 -17.13
N LEU A 44 -13.56 -8.19 -15.94
CA LEU A 44 -13.94 -6.94 -15.28
C LEU A 44 -13.48 -5.73 -16.10
N TYR A 45 -12.27 -5.76 -16.65
CA TYR A 45 -11.75 -4.72 -17.54
C TYR A 45 -12.69 -4.51 -18.73
N GLN A 46 -13.07 -5.58 -19.44
CA GLN A 46 -14.01 -5.50 -20.55
C GLN A 46 -15.39 -4.96 -20.13
N GLN A 47 -15.88 -5.35 -18.95
CA GLN A 47 -17.13 -4.83 -18.40
C GLN A 47 -17.05 -3.33 -18.12
N CYS A 48 -15.94 -2.85 -17.53
CA CYS A 48 -15.71 -1.43 -17.28
C CYS A 48 -15.66 -0.57 -18.55
N LEU A 49 -15.23 -1.15 -19.68
CA LEU A 49 -15.24 -0.46 -20.99
C LEU A 49 -16.61 -0.46 -21.66
N SER A 50 -17.42 -1.48 -21.39
CA SER A 50 -18.79 -1.55 -21.89
C SER A 50 -19.72 -0.64 -21.07
N VAL A 51 -20.75 -0.05 -21.68
CA VAL A 51 -21.79 0.75 -20.98
C VAL A 51 -22.75 -0.15 -20.16
N SER A 52 -22.28 -1.31 -19.68
CA SER A 52 -23.10 -2.25 -18.93
C SER A 52 -23.23 -1.85 -17.46
N THR A 53 -24.42 -2.04 -16.90
CA THR A 53 -24.90 -1.39 -15.68
C THR A 53 -24.60 -2.15 -14.39
N SER A 54 -23.88 -3.28 -14.43
CA SER A 54 -23.53 -4.03 -13.22
C SER A 54 -22.21 -4.79 -13.38
N SER A 55 -21.11 -4.10 -13.13
CA SER A 55 -19.81 -4.76 -12.96
C SER A 55 -19.64 -5.13 -11.48
N SER A 56 -19.61 -6.42 -11.17
CA SER A 56 -19.21 -6.87 -9.83
C SER A 56 -17.71 -6.63 -9.69
N GLY A 57 -17.30 -6.01 -8.59
CA GLY A 57 -15.89 -5.84 -8.25
C GLY A 57 -15.17 -7.17 -8.00
N LEU A 58 -13.88 -7.08 -7.67
CA LEU A 58 -13.04 -8.24 -7.39
C LEU A 58 -12.28 -8.08 -6.07
N TYR A 59 -12.22 -9.16 -5.30
CA TYR A 59 -11.47 -9.20 -4.06
C TYR A 59 -10.46 -10.36 -4.10
N LEU A 60 -9.20 -10.02 -4.32
CA LEU A 60 -8.10 -10.96 -4.40
C LEU A 60 -7.48 -11.13 -3.02
N TRP A 61 -7.45 -12.36 -2.51
CA TRP A 61 -6.84 -12.64 -1.21
C TRP A 61 -5.95 -13.86 -1.24
N GLY A 62 -5.03 -13.95 -0.29
CA GLY A 62 -4.07 -15.05 -0.17
C GLY A 62 -2.82 -14.57 0.55
N ASP A 63 -1.87 -15.43 0.82
CA ASP A 63 -0.67 -15.03 1.56
C ASP A 63 0.19 -14.00 0.81
N VAL A 64 1.16 -13.37 1.48
CA VAL A 64 2.17 -12.51 0.84
C VAL A 64 3.00 -13.32 -0.17
N GLY A 65 3.47 -12.68 -1.25
CA GLY A 65 4.29 -13.34 -2.28
C GLY A 65 3.51 -14.03 -3.41
N ARG A 66 2.17 -14.13 -3.30
CA ARG A 66 1.30 -14.80 -4.29
C ARG A 66 1.02 -13.98 -5.57
N GLY A 67 1.63 -12.81 -5.73
CA GLY A 67 1.46 -11.96 -6.92
C GLY A 67 0.20 -11.06 -6.93
N LYS A 68 -0.49 -10.90 -5.80
CA LYS A 68 -1.66 -9.99 -5.67
C LYS A 68 -1.42 -8.59 -6.24
N THR A 69 -0.36 -7.93 -5.77
CA THR A 69 0.01 -6.57 -6.20
C THR A 69 0.36 -6.54 -7.68
N PHE A 70 1.07 -7.56 -8.18
CA PHE A 70 1.42 -7.68 -9.60
C PHE A 70 0.18 -7.77 -10.50
N LEU A 71 -0.82 -8.59 -10.12
CA LEU A 71 -2.08 -8.67 -10.84
C LEU A 71 -2.86 -7.35 -10.78
N MET A 72 -2.86 -6.68 -9.62
CA MET A 72 -3.43 -5.34 -9.48
C MET A 72 -2.71 -4.29 -10.35
N ASP A 73 -1.37 -4.37 -10.48
CA ASP A 73 -0.58 -3.50 -11.34
C ASP A 73 -0.98 -3.64 -12.80
N LEU A 74 -1.10 -4.88 -13.29
CA LEU A 74 -1.52 -5.17 -14.66
C LEU A 74 -2.90 -4.59 -14.95
N PHE A 75 -3.87 -4.85 -14.06
CA PHE A 75 -5.22 -4.36 -14.23
C PHE A 75 -5.30 -2.82 -14.23
N TYR A 76 -4.63 -2.19 -13.26
CA TYR A 76 -4.63 -0.73 -13.13
C TYR A 76 -3.95 -0.06 -14.34
N GLN A 77 -2.81 -0.60 -14.80
CA GLN A 77 -2.10 -0.10 -15.98
C GLN A 77 -2.98 -0.17 -17.24
N SER A 78 -3.60 -1.33 -17.50
CA SER A 78 -4.51 -1.50 -18.63
C SER A 78 -5.67 -0.48 -18.63
N LEU A 79 -6.27 -0.21 -17.46
CA LEU A 79 -7.32 0.80 -17.35
C LEU A 79 -6.80 2.23 -17.61
N CYS A 80 -5.64 2.57 -17.06
CA CYS A 80 -5.03 3.88 -17.28
C CYS A 80 -4.70 4.12 -18.75
N ASP A 81 -4.08 3.15 -19.41
CA ASP A 81 -3.70 3.22 -20.81
C ASP A 81 -4.93 3.41 -21.70
N GLN A 82 -6.02 2.67 -21.41
CA GLN A 82 -7.27 2.78 -22.14
C GLN A 82 -7.93 4.16 -21.98
N ILE A 83 -7.99 4.70 -20.76
CA ILE A 83 -8.54 6.05 -20.51
C ILE A 83 -7.72 7.12 -21.23
N GLN A 84 -6.40 6.98 -21.28
CA GLN A 84 -5.53 7.89 -22.03
C GLN A 84 -5.79 7.81 -23.54
N CYS A 85 -5.92 6.61 -24.10
CA CYS A 85 -6.25 6.41 -25.51
C CYS A 85 -7.60 7.07 -25.89
N ASP A 86 -8.64 6.89 -25.07
CA ASP A 86 -9.97 7.45 -25.31
C ASP A 86 -9.95 9.00 -25.27
N GLN A 87 -9.21 9.60 -24.34
CA GLN A 87 -9.06 11.06 -24.26
C GLN A 87 -8.35 11.66 -25.47
N ILE A 88 -7.32 10.99 -26.00
CA ILE A 88 -6.58 11.43 -27.19
C ILE A 88 -7.49 11.38 -28.43
N GLN A 89 -8.33 10.35 -28.55
CA GLN A 89 -9.27 10.19 -29.67
C GLN A 89 -10.42 11.20 -29.62
N CYS A 90 -10.97 11.49 -28.44
CA CYS A 90 -12.03 12.49 -28.28
C CYS A 90 -11.55 13.92 -28.60
N ASN A 91 -10.30 14.26 -28.28
CA ASN A 91 -9.72 15.58 -28.60
C ASN A 91 -9.54 15.83 -30.11
N GLN A 92 -9.58 14.78 -30.93
CA GLN A 92 -9.51 14.90 -32.40
C GLN A 92 -10.90 14.98 -33.06
N SER A 93 -11.97 14.70 -32.31
CA SER A 93 -13.36 14.75 -32.79
C SER A 93 -14.12 15.88 -32.09
N MET A 94 -13.84 17.13 -32.50
CA MET A 94 -14.71 18.26 -32.15
C MET A 94 -16.00 18.16 -32.95
N ASN A 95 -17.00 17.44 -32.43
CA ASN A 95 -18.45 17.69 -32.61
C ASN A 95 -19.27 16.52 -32.04
N SER A 96 -19.41 16.40 -30.72
CA SER A 96 -20.58 15.71 -30.13
C SER A 96 -20.86 16.19 -28.71
N SER A 97 -22.03 16.79 -28.52
CA SER A 97 -22.61 17.15 -27.23
C SER A 97 -23.10 15.91 -26.48
N GLN A 98 -22.17 15.08 -26.01
CA GLN A 98 -22.49 14.07 -24.99
C GLN A 98 -21.68 14.40 -23.73
N HIS A 99 -22.39 14.69 -22.64
CA HIS A 99 -21.83 14.76 -21.30
C HIS A 99 -21.36 13.37 -20.88
N GLN A 100 -20.22 12.92 -21.42
CA GLN A 100 -19.51 11.77 -20.90
C GLN A 100 -18.71 12.29 -19.70
N THR A 101 -19.23 12.05 -18.49
CA THR A 101 -18.49 12.36 -17.27
C THR A 101 -17.20 11.54 -17.29
N ASN A 102 -16.07 12.23 -17.44
CA ASN A 102 -14.75 11.64 -17.60
C ASN A 102 -14.26 11.10 -16.24
N LYS A 103 -14.90 10.04 -15.74
CA LYS A 103 -14.55 9.40 -14.47
C LYS A 103 -13.23 8.64 -14.63
N THR A 104 -12.35 8.79 -13.66
CA THR A 104 -11.02 8.16 -13.66
C THR A 104 -10.97 6.93 -12.75
N VAL A 105 -9.82 6.27 -12.68
CA VAL A 105 -9.55 5.16 -11.76
C VAL A 105 -8.71 5.68 -10.60
N LEU A 106 -9.05 5.27 -9.39
CA LEU A 106 -8.29 5.58 -8.19
C LEU A 106 -7.59 4.32 -7.69
N ARG A 107 -6.28 4.41 -7.41
CA ARG A 107 -5.55 3.33 -6.71
C ARG A 107 -4.77 3.87 -5.53
N LEU A 108 -4.90 3.21 -4.39
CA LEU A 108 -4.16 3.52 -3.16
C LEU A 108 -4.20 2.37 -2.16
N HIS A 109 -3.30 2.41 -1.20
CA HIS A 109 -3.41 1.57 -0.01
C HIS A 109 -4.61 1.95 0.83
N PHE A 110 -5.22 0.94 1.45
CA PHE A 110 -6.46 1.13 2.20
C PHE A 110 -6.33 2.12 3.37
N HIS A 111 -5.21 2.11 4.11
CA HIS A 111 -5.02 3.05 5.23
C HIS A 111 -4.96 4.50 4.76
N ARG A 112 -4.37 4.78 3.58
CA ARG A 112 -4.36 6.12 2.99
C ARG A 112 -5.76 6.57 2.59
N PHE A 113 -6.59 5.65 2.14
CA PHE A 113 -7.98 5.95 1.82
C PHE A 113 -8.71 6.39 3.08
N MET A 114 -8.55 5.65 4.18
CA MET A 114 -9.15 6.04 5.46
C MET A 114 -8.61 7.38 5.97
N ALA A 115 -7.31 7.64 5.84
CA ALA A 115 -6.70 8.94 6.16
C ALA A 115 -7.40 10.10 5.42
N MET A 116 -7.60 9.94 4.10
CA MET A 116 -8.31 10.91 3.27
C MET A 116 -9.77 11.11 3.73
N ILE A 117 -10.48 10.03 4.06
CA ILE A 117 -11.86 10.11 4.55
C ILE A 117 -11.94 10.86 5.87
N HIS A 118 -11.06 10.55 6.84
CA HIS A 118 -11.00 11.27 8.12
C HIS A 118 -10.69 12.76 7.93
N GLN A 119 -9.76 13.09 7.03
CA GLN A 119 -9.46 14.48 6.71
C GLN A 119 -10.68 15.22 6.13
N GLN A 120 -11.41 14.58 5.20
CA GLN A 120 -12.61 15.16 4.60
C GLN A 120 -13.76 15.29 5.62
N LEU A 121 -13.91 14.34 6.54
CA LEU A 121 -14.89 14.41 7.62
C LEU A 121 -14.65 15.63 8.52
N ASN A 122 -13.38 15.92 8.85
CA ASN A 122 -13.04 17.11 9.63
C ASN A 122 -13.40 18.41 8.90
N GLN A 123 -13.24 18.44 7.58
CA GLN A 123 -13.53 19.60 6.72
C GLN A 123 -15.03 19.78 6.43
N THR A 124 -15.84 18.73 6.54
CA THR A 124 -17.29 18.74 6.24
C THR A 124 -18.16 18.93 7.48
N SER A 125 -17.62 19.57 8.51
CA SER A 125 -18.32 19.91 9.75
C SER A 125 -19.61 20.70 9.46
N GLY A 126 -20.75 20.17 9.91
CA GLY A 126 -22.08 20.80 9.73
C GLY A 126 -22.89 20.29 8.54
N ILE A 127 -22.33 19.42 7.69
CA ILE A 127 -23.09 18.74 6.63
C ILE A 127 -23.86 17.55 7.24
N ARG A 128 -25.14 17.43 6.92
CA ARG A 128 -25.95 16.26 7.30
C ARG A 128 -25.49 15.03 6.49
N ASP A 129 -25.21 13.94 7.20
CA ASP A 129 -24.72 12.68 6.63
C ASP A 129 -23.44 12.85 5.76
N PRO A 130 -22.32 13.29 6.38
CA PRO A 130 -21.12 13.69 5.65
C PRO A 130 -20.51 12.54 4.83
N LEU A 131 -20.63 11.28 5.29
CA LEU A 131 -20.16 10.11 4.55
C LEU A 131 -20.89 9.90 3.22
N ILE A 132 -22.19 10.18 3.16
CA ILE A 132 -22.95 10.08 1.90
C ILE A 132 -22.48 11.16 0.94
N HIS A 133 -22.24 12.37 1.46
CA HIS A 133 -21.71 13.48 0.66
C HIS A 133 -20.32 13.15 0.10
N ILE A 134 -19.41 12.67 0.94
CA ILE A 134 -18.06 12.23 0.55
C ILE A 134 -18.14 11.09 -0.48
N GLY A 135 -18.95 10.07 -0.23
CA GLY A 135 -19.13 8.95 -1.16
C GLY A 135 -19.61 9.41 -2.54
N LYS A 136 -20.56 10.34 -2.61
CA LYS A 136 -21.02 10.93 -3.88
C LYS A 136 -19.95 11.75 -4.59
N GLN A 137 -19.14 12.51 -3.84
CA GLN A 137 -18.02 13.26 -4.43
C GLN A 137 -16.96 12.33 -5.02
N ILE A 138 -16.62 11.25 -4.31
CA ILE A 138 -15.69 10.22 -4.81
C ILE A 138 -16.27 9.55 -6.05
N ALA A 139 -17.54 9.12 -6.00
CA ALA A 139 -18.21 8.46 -7.12
C ALA A 139 -18.41 9.36 -8.35
N ALA A 140 -18.44 10.69 -8.17
CA ALA A 140 -18.47 11.63 -9.28
C ALA A 140 -17.12 11.70 -10.02
N LYS A 141 -16.01 11.46 -9.31
CA LYS A 141 -14.65 11.50 -9.85
C LYS A 141 -14.18 10.14 -10.37
N TYR A 142 -14.53 9.07 -9.68
CA TYR A 142 -13.96 7.74 -9.91
C TYR A 142 -15.04 6.72 -10.25
N SER A 143 -14.81 5.91 -11.28
CA SER A 143 -15.65 4.77 -11.67
C SER A 143 -15.16 3.46 -11.06
N VAL A 144 -13.84 3.34 -10.87
CA VAL A 144 -13.18 2.17 -10.29
C VAL A 144 -12.25 2.62 -9.18
N ILE A 145 -12.30 1.94 -8.03
CA ILE A 145 -11.37 2.13 -6.92
C ILE A 145 -10.62 0.82 -6.70
N CYS A 146 -9.30 0.89 -6.72
CA CYS A 146 -8.37 -0.19 -6.46
C CYS A 146 -7.73 0.00 -5.08
N PHE A 147 -8.03 -0.88 -4.13
CA PHE A 147 -7.35 -0.91 -2.83
C PHE A 147 -6.23 -1.94 -2.82
N ASP A 148 -5.03 -1.47 -2.55
CA ASP A 148 -3.95 -2.32 -2.11
C ASP A 148 -4.02 -2.53 -0.60
N GLU A 149 -3.70 -3.75 -0.15
CA GLU A 149 -3.56 -4.09 1.27
C GLU A 149 -4.80 -3.77 2.11
N PHE A 150 -5.96 -4.22 1.63
CA PHE A 150 -7.23 -4.05 2.30
C PHE A 150 -7.27 -4.78 3.64
N PHE A 151 -7.05 -4.04 4.72
CA PHE A 151 -7.04 -4.56 6.08
C PHE A 151 -7.63 -3.55 7.06
N VAL A 152 -8.58 -4.01 7.89
CA VAL A 152 -9.27 -3.18 8.88
C VAL A 152 -8.87 -3.64 10.28
N ALA A 153 -8.25 -2.76 11.04
CA ALA A 153 -7.81 -3.02 12.41
C ALA A 153 -8.53 -2.16 13.46
N ASP A 154 -8.99 -0.97 13.07
CA ASP A 154 -9.58 0.02 13.98
C ASP A 154 -11.12 0.00 13.95
N ILE A 155 -11.74 0.25 15.12
CA ILE A 155 -13.21 0.30 15.24
C ILE A 155 -13.81 1.53 14.55
N GLY A 156 -13.11 2.67 14.59
CA GLY A 156 -13.54 3.89 13.92
C GLY A 156 -13.65 3.65 12.42
N ASP A 157 -12.61 3.08 11.82
CA ASP A 157 -12.62 2.74 10.39
C ASP A 157 -13.74 1.74 10.05
N ALA A 158 -13.89 0.68 10.85
CA ALA A 158 -14.93 -0.33 10.66
C ALA A 158 -16.35 0.28 10.62
N ILE A 159 -16.64 1.25 11.49
CA ILE A 159 -17.94 1.93 11.56
C ILE A 159 -18.17 2.84 10.33
N LEU A 160 -17.14 3.56 9.88
CA LEU A 160 -17.25 4.47 8.73
C LEU A 160 -17.48 3.72 7.42
N LEU A 161 -16.81 2.58 7.25
CA LEU A 161 -16.79 1.82 6.01
C LEU A 161 -18.17 1.40 5.51
N GLY A 162 -19.05 0.92 6.39
CA GLY A 162 -20.36 0.38 5.97
C GLY A 162 -21.18 1.39 5.18
N ARG A 163 -21.37 2.59 5.75
CA ARG A 163 -22.13 3.68 5.10
C ARG A 163 -21.43 4.21 3.85
N LEU A 164 -20.11 4.29 3.89
CA LEU A 164 -19.32 4.80 2.76
C LEU A 164 -19.41 3.85 1.57
N PHE A 165 -19.19 2.56 1.78
CA PHE A 165 -19.27 1.54 0.73
C PHE A 165 -20.67 1.39 0.17
N GLU A 166 -21.70 1.42 1.02
CA GLU A 166 -23.09 1.45 0.56
C GLU A 166 -23.31 2.59 -0.44
N THR A 167 -22.85 3.80 -0.11
CA THR A 167 -22.98 4.97 -1.00
C THR A 167 -22.19 4.81 -2.29
N LEU A 168 -20.95 4.32 -2.21
CA LEU A 168 -20.09 4.12 -3.39
C LEU A 168 -20.69 3.09 -4.34
N PHE A 169 -21.13 1.94 -3.84
CA PHE A 169 -21.72 0.87 -4.63
C PHE A 169 -23.07 1.28 -5.24
N GLN A 170 -23.94 1.96 -4.49
CA GLN A 170 -25.18 2.52 -5.02
C GLN A 170 -24.93 3.58 -6.11
N SER A 171 -23.78 4.26 -6.07
CA SER A 171 -23.36 5.23 -7.08
C SER A 171 -22.65 4.59 -8.29
N GLY A 172 -22.57 3.26 -8.34
CA GLY A 172 -21.98 2.50 -9.44
C GLY A 172 -20.45 2.44 -9.44
N VAL A 173 -19.80 2.69 -8.30
CA VAL A 173 -18.34 2.53 -8.17
C VAL A 173 -17.99 1.06 -8.06
N VAL A 174 -17.07 0.60 -8.89
CA VAL A 174 -16.53 -0.77 -8.87
C VAL A 174 -15.33 -0.82 -7.94
N LEU A 175 -15.29 -1.83 -7.06
CA LEU A 175 -14.17 -2.04 -6.15
C LEU A 175 -13.30 -3.21 -6.60
N VAL A 176 -11.98 -2.99 -6.71
CA VAL A 176 -10.99 -4.07 -6.80
C VAL A 176 -10.11 -3.97 -5.57
N ALA A 177 -9.90 -5.06 -4.83
CA ALA A 177 -9.11 -5.04 -3.61
C ALA A 177 -8.13 -6.21 -3.53
N THR A 178 -6.95 -5.99 -2.95
CA THR A 178 -6.02 -7.05 -2.55
C THR A 178 -5.93 -7.15 -1.03
N SER A 179 -5.91 -8.35 -0.47
CA SER A 179 -5.74 -8.57 0.97
C SER A 179 -4.98 -9.85 1.30
N ASN A 180 -4.51 -9.97 2.54
CA ASN A 180 -4.00 -11.24 3.08
C ASN A 180 -5.08 -12.03 3.84
N VAL A 181 -6.29 -11.47 3.99
CA VAL A 181 -7.38 -12.04 4.78
C VAL A 181 -8.62 -12.17 3.89
N PRO A 182 -9.39 -13.27 3.96
CA PRO A 182 -10.65 -13.36 3.23
C PRO A 182 -11.69 -12.39 3.79
N ILE A 183 -12.66 -11.99 2.96
CA ILE A 183 -13.68 -10.98 3.32
C ILE A 183 -14.39 -11.32 4.64
N VAL A 184 -14.75 -12.60 4.83
CA VAL A 184 -15.47 -13.09 6.02
C VAL A 184 -14.66 -12.96 7.32
N ASP A 185 -13.33 -12.91 7.23
CA ASP A 185 -12.43 -12.81 8.38
C ASP A 185 -11.89 -11.38 8.58
N LEU A 186 -12.26 -10.42 7.73
CA LEU A 186 -11.93 -9.01 7.95
C LEU A 186 -12.49 -8.55 9.30
N TYR A 187 -11.64 -7.96 10.15
CA TYR A 187 -12.01 -7.47 11.49
C TYR A 187 -12.56 -8.57 12.46
N LYS A 188 -12.17 -9.84 12.28
CA LYS A 188 -12.77 -11.02 12.98
C LYS A 188 -12.89 -10.91 14.51
N ASN A 189 -11.91 -10.28 15.15
CA ASN A 189 -11.90 -10.11 16.61
C ASN A 189 -11.90 -8.63 17.01
N GLY A 190 -12.40 -7.78 16.12
CA GLY A 190 -12.52 -6.36 16.39
C GLY A 190 -13.63 -6.07 17.40
N LEU A 191 -13.47 -4.99 18.15
CA LEU A 191 -14.48 -4.51 19.08
C LEU A 191 -15.78 -4.17 18.33
N GLN A 192 -16.93 -4.61 18.84
CA GLN A 192 -18.25 -4.38 18.22
C GLN A 192 -18.35 -4.89 16.76
N ARG A 193 -17.74 -6.03 16.45
CA ARG A 193 -17.77 -6.67 15.12
C ARG A 193 -19.15 -6.73 14.47
N ASP A 194 -20.22 -6.90 15.24
CA ASP A 194 -21.59 -6.93 14.72
C ASP A 194 -21.92 -5.72 13.85
N ARG A 195 -21.36 -4.54 14.16
CA ARG A 195 -21.53 -3.31 13.37
C ARG A 195 -20.80 -3.35 12.03
N PHE A 196 -19.75 -4.17 11.93
CA PHE A 196 -18.96 -4.36 10.71
C PHE A 196 -19.51 -5.46 9.81
N LEU A 197 -20.37 -6.35 10.31
CA LEU A 197 -20.98 -7.42 9.51
C LEU A 197 -21.71 -6.89 8.27
N HIS A 198 -22.38 -5.75 8.40
CA HIS A 198 -23.00 -5.09 7.24
C HIS A 198 -21.99 -4.75 6.13
N THR A 199 -20.79 -4.29 6.48
CA THR A 199 -19.71 -4.03 5.51
C THR A 199 -19.25 -5.33 4.84
N ILE A 200 -19.16 -6.42 5.60
CA ILE A 200 -18.82 -7.75 5.06
C ILE A 200 -19.89 -8.18 4.04
N ASP A 201 -21.18 -8.02 4.36
CA ASP A 201 -22.28 -8.35 3.45
C ASP A 201 -22.22 -7.54 2.16
N LEU A 202 -21.96 -6.23 2.26
CA LEU A 202 -21.77 -5.37 1.10
C LEU A 202 -20.59 -5.83 0.24
N LEU A 203 -19.45 -6.17 0.84
CA LEU A 203 -18.29 -6.66 0.09
C LEU A 203 -18.60 -7.98 -0.61
N LEU A 204 -19.28 -8.93 0.06
CA LEU A 204 -19.69 -10.20 -0.54
C LEU A 204 -20.72 -10.02 -1.67
N GLN A 205 -21.59 -9.01 -1.57
CA GLN A 205 -22.60 -8.71 -2.58
C GLN A 205 -22.01 -8.06 -3.83
N TYR A 206 -21.09 -7.11 -3.64
CA TYR A 206 -20.57 -6.26 -4.72
C TYR A 206 -19.20 -6.69 -5.24
N THR A 207 -18.57 -7.71 -4.66
CA THR A 207 -17.30 -8.24 -5.14
C THR A 207 -17.31 -9.76 -5.24
N GLN A 208 -16.63 -10.27 -6.26
CA GLN A 208 -16.30 -11.68 -6.36
C GLN A 208 -14.96 -11.94 -5.66
N SER A 209 -14.95 -12.84 -4.67
CA SER A 209 -13.74 -13.23 -3.94
C SER A 209 -12.97 -14.30 -4.70
N ILE A 210 -11.66 -14.09 -4.88
CA ILE A 210 -10.74 -15.06 -5.51
C ILE A 210 -9.57 -15.30 -4.57
N HIS A 211 -9.32 -16.57 -4.26
CA HIS A 211 -8.20 -17.01 -3.44
C HIS A 211 -6.99 -17.32 -4.31
N LEU A 212 -5.84 -16.76 -3.94
CA LEU A 212 -4.54 -16.99 -4.55
C LEU A 212 -3.72 -17.91 -3.66
N ASP A 213 -3.95 -19.22 -3.80
CA ASP A 213 -3.31 -20.29 -3.03
C ASP A 213 -2.09 -20.91 -3.73
N GLY A 214 -1.58 -20.26 -4.77
CA GLY A 214 -0.42 -20.72 -5.52
C GLY A 214 0.77 -21.01 -4.60
N GLN A 215 1.42 -22.16 -4.77
CA GLN A 215 2.47 -22.63 -3.84
C GLN A 215 3.80 -21.87 -3.98
N ILE A 216 3.95 -21.05 -5.03
CA ILE A 216 5.20 -20.39 -5.42
C ILE A 216 5.19 -18.93 -4.94
N ASP A 217 6.27 -18.50 -4.26
CA ASP A 217 6.51 -17.09 -3.96
C ASP A 217 7.19 -16.42 -5.15
N HIS A 218 6.42 -15.68 -5.94
CA HIS A 218 6.87 -15.10 -7.20
C HIS A 218 7.90 -13.98 -7.03
N ARG A 219 8.07 -13.44 -5.81
CA ARG A 219 9.10 -12.43 -5.51
C ARG A 219 10.51 -12.98 -5.57
N LEU A 220 10.67 -14.29 -5.33
CA LEU A 220 11.98 -14.92 -5.33
C LEU A 220 12.56 -15.10 -6.74
N HIS A 221 11.71 -15.14 -7.76
CA HIS A 221 12.13 -15.37 -9.14
C HIS A 221 12.52 -14.09 -9.88
N SER A 222 11.97 -12.92 -9.50
CA SER A 222 12.34 -11.62 -10.07
C SER A 222 13.74 -11.14 -9.65
N ASN A 223 14.27 -11.66 -8.54
CA ASN A 223 15.54 -11.20 -7.95
C ASN A 223 16.79 -11.91 -8.53
N ALA A 224 16.65 -12.72 -9.58
CA ALA A 224 17.76 -13.36 -10.28
C ALA A 224 18.43 -12.47 -11.36
N VAL A 225 18.23 -11.14 -11.30
CA VAL A 225 18.84 -10.18 -12.23
C VAL A 225 20.03 -9.49 -11.56
N THR A 226 21.21 -10.04 -11.88
CA THR A 226 22.53 -9.41 -11.94
C THR A 226 22.85 -8.31 -10.92
N SER A 227 23.71 -8.68 -9.97
CA SER A 227 24.59 -7.81 -9.20
C SER A 227 25.47 -6.96 -10.14
N THR A 228 24.95 -5.83 -10.63
CA THR A 228 25.76 -4.78 -11.22
C THR A 228 25.95 -3.67 -10.19
N THR A 229 27.19 -3.59 -9.74
CA THR A 229 27.81 -2.62 -8.84
C THR A 229 27.45 -1.17 -9.18
N SER A 230 26.47 -0.62 -8.47
CA SER A 230 26.32 0.81 -8.19
C SER A 230 25.43 0.93 -6.95
N ALA A 231 25.96 0.51 -5.80
CA ALA A 231 25.25 0.58 -4.53
C ALA A 231 25.01 2.05 -4.17
N HIS A 232 23.78 2.56 -4.37
CA HIS A 232 23.38 3.81 -3.73
C HIS A 232 23.01 3.52 -2.29
N TRP A 233 23.34 4.49 -1.45
CA TRP A 233 23.71 4.30 -0.05
C TRP A 233 22.49 4.04 0.83
N LEU A 234 22.17 2.77 1.11
CA LEU A 234 21.10 2.45 2.08
C LEU A 234 21.58 1.92 3.41
N ILE A 235 22.78 1.37 3.54
CA ILE A 235 23.31 0.95 4.84
C ILE A 235 24.75 1.41 4.95
N LEU A 236 24.98 2.32 5.88
CA LEU A 236 26.32 2.70 6.28
C LEU A 236 26.69 1.90 7.53
N PRO A 237 27.87 1.25 7.56
CA PRO A 237 28.35 0.59 8.77
C PRO A 237 28.34 1.58 9.94
N SER A 238 27.93 1.12 11.12
CA SER A 238 27.87 1.95 12.33
C SER A 238 29.19 2.59 12.76
N VAL A 239 30.30 2.18 12.15
CA VAL A 239 31.61 2.85 12.27
C VAL A 239 31.56 4.30 11.76
N ILE A 240 30.68 4.61 10.80
CA ILE A 240 30.48 5.97 10.29
C ILE A 240 29.45 6.68 11.16
N LYS A 241 29.86 7.78 11.77
CA LYS A 241 28.99 8.61 12.62
C LYS A 241 27.83 9.18 11.79
N PRO A 242 26.57 9.10 12.27
CA PRO A 242 25.40 9.65 11.59
C PRO A 242 25.54 11.13 11.18
N GLN A 243 26.21 11.95 12.00
CA GLN A 243 26.46 13.36 11.70
C GLN A 243 27.27 13.54 10.41
N THR A 244 28.27 12.69 10.19
CA THR A 244 29.10 12.73 8.97
C THR A 244 28.27 12.36 7.75
N VAL A 245 27.43 11.33 7.87
CA VAL A 245 26.49 10.93 6.81
C VAL A 245 25.56 12.08 6.46
N PHE A 246 24.93 12.68 7.46
CA PHE A 246 24.01 13.78 7.24
C PHE A 246 24.67 14.96 6.54
N SER A 247 25.89 15.31 6.94
CA SER A 247 26.65 16.38 6.28
C SER A 247 26.97 16.08 4.83
N LEU A 248 27.26 14.82 4.48
CA LEU A 248 27.50 14.38 3.11
C LEU A 248 26.22 14.44 2.28
N LEU A 249 25.09 14.00 2.83
CA LEU A 249 23.78 14.07 2.17
C LEU A 249 23.39 15.53 1.87
N CYS A 250 23.66 16.45 2.79
CA CYS A 250 23.43 17.88 2.54
C CYS A 250 24.26 18.42 1.37
N GLN A 251 25.49 17.90 1.16
CA GLN A 251 26.35 18.28 0.04
C GLN A 251 25.90 17.65 -1.28
N GLN A 252 25.45 16.40 -1.24
CA GLN A 252 25.01 15.66 -2.42
C GLN A 252 23.66 16.19 -2.94
N TYR A 253 22.75 16.58 -2.05
CA TYR A 253 21.42 17.07 -2.37
C TYR A 253 21.25 18.54 -1.93
N PRO A 254 21.97 19.49 -2.57
CA PRO A 254 21.91 20.88 -2.18
C PRO A 254 20.51 21.47 -2.44
N GLN A 255 19.96 22.14 -1.43
CA GLN A 255 18.67 22.81 -1.52
C GLN A 255 18.83 24.33 -1.42
N ALA A 256 18.14 25.05 -2.30
CA ALA A 256 18.17 26.52 -2.32
C ALA A 256 17.61 27.07 -1.01
N ASN A 257 18.32 28.02 -0.39
CA ASN A 257 17.96 28.66 0.87
C ASN A 257 17.82 27.73 2.09
N ALA A 258 18.34 26.49 2.02
CA ALA A 258 18.37 25.59 3.17
C ALA A 258 19.66 25.80 3.98
N SER A 259 19.51 25.78 5.30
CA SER A 259 20.63 25.73 6.26
C SER A 259 20.45 24.51 7.15
N ILE A 260 21.56 23.96 7.65
CA ILE A 260 21.51 22.83 8.57
C ILE A 260 21.05 23.34 9.93
N ILE A 261 19.92 22.81 10.40
CA ILE A 261 19.39 23.04 11.74
C ILE A 261 19.69 21.78 12.54
N ASN A 262 20.63 21.86 13.49
CA ASN A 262 20.93 20.76 14.40
C ASN A 262 20.03 20.84 15.62
N GLN A 263 19.52 19.69 16.06
CA GLN A 263 18.55 19.54 17.15
C GLN A 263 17.43 20.59 17.10
N PRO A 264 16.63 20.63 16.01
CA PRO A 264 15.45 21.47 15.96
C PRO A 264 14.48 21.13 17.09
N ASP A 265 13.54 22.05 17.34
CA ASP A 265 12.36 21.71 18.13
C ASP A 265 11.63 20.49 17.53
N PRO A 266 11.07 19.60 18.36
CA PRO A 266 10.34 18.43 17.88
C PRO A 266 9.28 18.83 16.84
N ILE A 267 9.24 18.10 15.73
CA ILE A 267 8.23 18.34 14.70
C ILE A 267 6.89 17.76 15.16
N GLU A 268 5.82 18.52 14.99
CA GLU A 268 4.47 18.01 15.21
C GLU A 268 3.99 17.26 13.96
N ILE A 269 3.60 16.00 14.14
CA ILE A 269 3.04 15.10 13.11
C ILE A 269 1.79 14.47 13.71
N CYS A 270 0.62 14.63 13.07
CA CYS A 270 -0.67 14.11 13.56
C CYS A 270 -0.93 14.43 15.05
N GLN A 271 -0.59 15.66 15.49
CA GLN A 271 -0.68 16.15 16.88
C GLN A 271 0.28 15.47 17.88
N ARG A 272 1.32 14.81 17.38
CA ARG A 272 2.34 14.15 18.19
C ARG A 272 3.71 14.75 17.88
N ALA A 273 4.43 15.14 18.92
CA ALA A 273 5.81 15.58 18.78
C ALA A 273 6.72 14.39 18.38
N ILE A 274 7.58 14.61 17.38
CA ILE A 274 8.65 13.69 16.96
C ILE A 274 9.97 14.41 17.12
N ALA A 275 10.87 13.84 17.93
CA ALA A 275 12.23 14.35 18.04
C ALA A 275 12.96 14.21 16.69
N ILE A 276 13.64 15.26 16.27
CA ILE A 276 14.42 15.33 15.03
C ILE A 276 15.85 15.72 15.40
N GLU A 277 16.83 15.01 14.86
CA GLU A 277 18.25 15.23 15.20
C GLU A 277 18.86 16.35 14.36
N ALA A 278 18.51 16.40 13.08
CA ALA A 278 18.86 17.52 12.22
C ALA A 278 17.88 17.64 11.04
N GLN A 279 17.77 18.86 10.51
CA GLN A 279 16.99 19.13 9.31
C GLN A 279 17.78 20.02 8.35
N TYR A 280 17.68 19.73 7.06
CA TYR A 280 18.23 20.53 5.96
C TYR A 280 17.18 20.58 4.83
N GLY A 281 16.36 21.63 4.81
CA GLY A 281 15.25 21.72 3.84
C GLY A 281 14.30 20.53 3.98
N GLN A 282 14.17 19.73 2.91
CA GLN A 282 13.38 18.48 2.88
C GLN A 282 14.18 17.21 3.23
N LEU A 283 15.43 17.34 3.66
CA LEU A 283 16.22 16.24 4.25
C LEU A 283 16.07 16.30 5.77
N ALA A 284 15.69 15.18 6.39
CA ALA A 284 15.58 15.07 7.84
C ALA A 284 16.34 13.87 8.39
N TRP A 285 16.89 14.02 9.59
CA TRP A 285 17.56 12.97 10.33
C TRP A 285 16.80 12.65 11.62
N PHE A 286 16.42 11.38 11.75
CA PHE A 286 15.76 10.83 12.93
C PHE A 286 16.57 9.68 13.52
N GLU A 287 16.42 9.46 14.83
CA GLU A 287 16.78 8.19 15.46
C GLU A 287 15.67 7.15 15.26
N PHE A 288 16.06 5.86 15.19
CA PHE A 288 15.12 4.74 15.12
C PHE A 288 14.11 4.76 16.29
N SER A 289 14.56 5.13 17.48
CA SER A 289 13.72 5.25 18.68
C SER A 289 12.55 6.21 18.47
N ALA A 290 12.79 7.38 17.87
CA ALA A 290 11.80 8.43 17.66
C ALA A 290 10.67 8.03 16.69
N LEU A 291 11.02 7.24 15.66
CA LEU A 291 10.07 6.80 14.62
C LEU A 291 9.48 5.42 14.88
N CYS A 292 10.17 4.50 15.55
CA CYS A 292 9.75 3.10 15.63
C CYS A 292 9.49 2.61 17.06
N GLN A 293 10.00 3.25 18.12
CA GLN A 293 9.75 2.78 19.50
C GLN A 293 8.56 3.47 20.19
N GLY A 294 8.21 4.68 19.78
CA GLY A 294 7.03 5.41 20.28
C GLY A 294 5.69 5.00 19.65
N PRO A 295 4.55 5.53 20.15
CA PRO A 295 3.21 5.19 19.65
C PRO A 295 2.93 5.83 18.28
N ARG A 296 3.54 5.29 17.22
CA ARG A 296 3.34 5.73 15.84
C ARG A 296 2.33 4.87 15.10
N SER A 297 1.60 5.48 14.17
CA SER A 297 0.68 4.84 13.24
C SER A 297 1.07 5.12 11.80
N ALA A 298 0.44 4.42 10.86
CA ALA A 298 0.64 4.67 9.43
C ALA A 298 0.33 6.12 9.02
N LEU A 299 -0.59 6.80 9.72
CA LEU A 299 -0.90 8.22 9.49
C LEU A 299 0.30 9.13 9.77
N ASP A 300 1.05 8.83 10.84
CA ASP A 300 2.24 9.61 11.18
C ASP A 300 3.27 9.51 10.03
N TYR A 301 3.45 8.32 9.46
CA TYR A 301 4.37 8.12 8.34
C TYR A 301 3.89 8.74 7.04
N ILE A 302 2.57 8.78 6.78
CA ILE A 302 2.02 9.45 5.59
C ILE A 302 2.36 10.94 5.61
N GLU A 303 2.13 11.59 6.74
CA GLU A 303 2.42 13.02 6.90
C GLU A 303 3.94 13.28 6.85
N LEU A 304 4.73 12.41 7.48
CA LEU A 304 6.18 12.49 7.46
C LEU A 304 6.74 12.36 6.03
N ALA A 305 6.24 11.40 5.25
CA ALA A 305 6.60 11.19 3.85
C ALA A 305 6.16 12.37 2.95
N GLY A 306 5.03 13.01 3.27
CA GLY A 306 4.59 14.22 2.57
C GLY A 306 5.44 15.46 2.85
N ARG A 307 6.23 15.47 3.93
CA ARG A 307 7.04 16.61 4.36
C ARG A 307 8.51 16.52 3.92
N PHE A 308 9.05 15.32 3.78
CA PHE A 308 10.47 15.09 3.50
C PHE A 308 10.66 14.26 2.24
N SER A 309 11.61 14.65 1.40
CA SER A 309 12.02 13.87 0.23
C SER A 309 13.16 12.90 0.54
N HIS A 310 13.91 13.16 1.63
CA HIS A 310 15.03 12.34 2.06
C HIS A 310 15.01 12.19 3.58
N ILE A 311 15.21 10.97 4.07
CA ILE A 311 15.21 10.64 5.50
C ILE A 311 16.44 9.81 5.82
N LEU A 312 17.28 10.30 6.74
CA LEU A 312 18.31 9.53 7.41
C LEU A 312 17.74 8.93 8.70
N LEU A 313 17.75 7.61 8.82
CA LEU A 313 17.38 6.89 10.02
C LEU A 313 18.63 6.28 10.66
N SER A 314 18.98 6.78 11.85
CA SER A 314 20.16 6.33 12.59
C SER A 314 19.84 5.38 13.74
N ASN A 315 20.86 4.65 14.20
CA ASN A 315 20.78 3.70 15.31
C ASN A 315 19.71 2.63 15.08
N VAL A 316 19.59 2.13 13.84
CA VAL A 316 18.68 1.03 13.53
C VAL A 316 19.24 -0.24 14.16
N PRO A 317 18.55 -0.84 15.15
CA PRO A 317 19.04 -2.06 15.78
C PRO A 317 18.80 -3.26 14.86
N LYS A 318 19.42 -4.39 15.19
CA LYS A 318 18.99 -5.68 14.64
C LYS A 318 17.54 -5.94 15.06
N LEU A 319 16.67 -6.14 14.08
CA LEU A 319 15.24 -6.36 14.27
C LEU A 319 14.94 -7.86 14.39
N GLY A 320 13.82 -8.19 15.01
CA GLY A 320 13.42 -9.57 15.30
C GLY A 320 14.07 -10.14 16.57
N GLY A 321 13.95 -11.45 16.75
CA GLY A 321 14.45 -12.13 17.94
C GLY A 321 13.80 -13.49 18.16
N GLU A 322 14.38 -14.28 19.07
CA GLU A 322 13.79 -15.54 19.49
C GLU A 322 12.38 -15.30 20.05
N VAL A 323 11.43 -16.15 19.66
CA VAL A 323 10.06 -16.12 20.16
C VAL A 323 10.10 -16.42 21.65
N ARG A 324 10.03 -15.37 22.49
CA ARG A 324 10.37 -15.49 23.91
C ARG A 324 9.24 -16.02 24.78
N SER A 325 8.00 -16.08 24.29
CA SER A 325 6.92 -16.76 25.02
C SER A 325 5.65 -16.93 24.19
N TRP A 326 4.90 -17.98 24.54
CA TRP A 326 3.52 -18.22 24.15
C TRP A 326 2.59 -17.51 25.14
N ILE A 327 1.95 -16.42 24.72
CA ILE A 327 0.92 -15.80 25.56
C ILE A 327 -0.38 -16.58 25.37
N LYS A 328 -0.85 -17.24 26.43
CA LYS A 328 -2.24 -17.72 26.52
C LYS A 328 -3.12 -16.50 26.77
N ALA A 329 -3.65 -15.90 25.70
CA ALA A 329 -4.67 -14.87 25.85
C ALA A 329 -5.97 -15.52 26.34
N ARG A 330 -6.29 -15.36 27.64
CA ARG A 330 -7.65 -15.56 28.15
C ARG A 330 -8.32 -14.20 28.18
N GLY A 331 -9.46 -14.05 27.49
CA GLY A 331 -10.29 -12.86 27.63
C GLY A 331 -10.69 -12.70 29.09
N THR A 332 -10.44 -11.54 29.68
CA THR A 332 -11.07 -11.14 30.94
C THR A 332 -12.47 -10.63 30.60
N GLU A 333 -13.38 -11.55 30.33
CA GLU A 333 -14.81 -11.25 30.20
C GLU A 333 -15.42 -11.24 31.61
N ASP A 334 -15.62 -10.04 32.15
CA ASP A 334 -16.61 -9.82 33.20
C ASP A 334 -18.00 -10.02 32.58
N GLY A 335 -18.53 -11.23 32.69
CA GLY A 335 -19.85 -11.60 32.20
C GLY A 335 -20.09 -13.08 32.41
N ALA A 336 -20.93 -13.43 33.38
CA ALA A 336 -21.27 -14.80 33.71
C ALA A 336 -21.97 -15.50 32.54
N LEU A 337 -21.20 -16.13 31.65
CA LEU A 337 -21.50 -17.29 30.82
C LEU A 337 -20.27 -17.57 29.96
N ALA A 338 -19.42 -18.48 30.42
CA ALA A 338 -18.21 -18.90 29.72
C ALA A 338 -18.56 -19.56 28.39
N THR A 339 -18.49 -18.81 27.29
CA THR A 339 -18.39 -19.36 25.95
C THR A 339 -16.95 -19.81 25.72
N THR A 340 -16.78 -21.01 25.17
CA THR A 340 -15.51 -21.58 24.75
C THR A 340 -14.88 -20.73 23.65
N THR A 341 -14.07 -19.75 24.04
CA THR A 341 -13.24 -18.95 23.14
C THR A 341 -12.07 -19.80 22.65
N GLY A 342 -11.91 -19.88 21.32
CA GLY A 342 -10.82 -20.61 20.68
C GLY A 342 -9.48 -20.02 21.09
N GLU A 343 -8.61 -20.86 21.65
CA GLU A 343 -7.26 -20.51 22.04
C GLU A 343 -6.49 -19.98 20.81
N ARG A 344 -6.03 -18.72 20.84
CA ARG A 344 -5.06 -18.21 19.86
C ARG A 344 -3.67 -18.20 20.48
N GLN A 345 -2.76 -18.92 19.85
CA GLN A 345 -1.34 -18.90 20.16
C GLN A 345 -0.69 -17.75 19.40
N LEU A 346 -0.15 -16.76 20.11
CA LEU A 346 0.58 -15.65 19.50
C LEU A 346 2.05 -15.76 19.93
N ALA A 347 2.93 -15.85 18.93
CA ALA A 347 4.37 -15.75 19.09
C ALA A 347 4.75 -14.27 19.14
N TYR A 348 5.42 -13.84 20.22
CA TYR A 348 5.90 -12.47 20.37
C TYR A 348 7.41 -12.45 20.65
N ALA A 349 8.13 -11.61 19.93
CA ALA A 349 9.48 -11.14 20.27
C ALA A 349 9.41 -9.69 20.81
N SER A 350 10.38 -9.28 21.64
CA SER A 350 10.37 -7.95 22.27
C SER A 350 10.42 -6.80 21.26
N GLU A 351 10.97 -7.03 20.08
CA GLU A 351 11.14 -6.04 19.01
C GLU A 351 10.04 -6.12 17.93
N ASP A 352 8.99 -6.93 18.09
CA ASP A 352 7.96 -7.08 17.06
C ASP A 352 7.19 -5.78 16.81
N ASP A 353 6.86 -5.02 17.85
CA ASP A 353 6.14 -3.75 17.71
C ASP A 353 6.98 -2.68 16.97
N PRO A 354 8.24 -2.41 17.36
CA PRO A 354 9.14 -1.57 16.57
C PRO A 354 9.38 -2.07 15.16
N THR A 355 9.44 -3.39 14.96
CA THR A 355 9.61 -3.97 13.62
C THR A 355 8.39 -3.72 12.74
N ARG A 356 7.16 -3.92 13.25
CA ARG A 356 5.93 -3.61 12.50
C ARG A 356 5.88 -2.13 12.10
N ARG A 357 6.27 -1.24 13.01
CA ARG A 357 6.37 0.20 12.75
C ARG A 357 7.42 0.54 11.70
N PHE A 358 8.59 -0.12 11.75
CA PHE A 358 9.62 0.01 10.73
C PHE A 358 9.14 -0.47 9.35
N ILE A 359 8.43 -1.61 9.29
CA ILE A 359 7.80 -2.11 8.06
C ILE A 359 6.83 -1.06 7.51
N SER A 360 5.94 -0.51 8.34
CA SER A 360 4.99 0.53 7.92
C SER A 360 5.68 1.82 7.47
N LEU A 361 6.77 2.23 8.12
CA LEU A 361 7.58 3.38 7.70
C LEU A 361 8.16 3.13 6.31
N VAL A 362 8.86 2.02 6.10
CA VAL A 362 9.48 1.69 4.80
C VAL A 362 8.43 1.63 3.71
N ASP A 363 7.27 1.02 3.98
CA ASP A 363 6.18 0.90 3.02
C ASP A 363 5.69 2.28 2.57
N GLU A 364 5.46 3.19 3.51
CA GLU A 364 4.97 4.52 3.23
C GLU A 364 6.00 5.39 2.47
N LEU A 365 7.28 5.31 2.86
CA LEU A 365 8.37 5.97 2.15
C LEU A 365 8.56 5.39 0.74
N TYR A 366 8.43 4.07 0.60
CA TYR A 366 8.54 3.37 -0.68
C TYR A 366 7.48 3.89 -1.68
N ASP A 367 6.25 3.99 -1.20
CA ASP A 367 5.11 4.38 -2.02
C ASP A 367 5.12 5.87 -2.39
N GLN A 368 5.63 6.75 -1.52
CA GLN A 368 5.77 8.19 -1.80
C GLN A 368 7.09 8.55 -2.50
N LYS A 369 7.93 7.56 -2.84
CA LYS A 369 9.25 7.77 -3.44
C LYS A 369 10.17 8.67 -2.62
N VAL A 370 10.12 8.50 -1.29
CA VAL A 370 10.99 9.20 -0.34
C VAL A 370 12.27 8.40 -0.11
N MET A 371 13.42 9.00 -0.34
CA MET A 371 14.71 8.33 -0.18
C MET A 371 14.98 8.05 1.30
N LEU A 372 15.15 6.78 1.65
CA LEU A 372 15.48 6.34 3.01
C LEU A 372 16.94 5.91 3.07
N ILE A 373 17.71 6.47 3.99
CA ILE A 373 19.10 6.10 4.28
C ILE A 373 19.14 5.49 5.68
N LEU A 374 19.66 4.27 5.83
CA LEU A 374 19.79 3.61 7.12
C LEU A 374 21.25 3.65 7.61
N ASN A 375 21.42 3.97 8.88
CA ASN A 375 22.65 3.73 9.61
C ASN A 375 22.37 2.66 10.67
N SER A 376 23.00 1.49 10.49
CA SER A 376 22.72 0.27 11.23
C SER A 376 24.02 -0.41 11.65
N ASP A 377 23.97 -1.13 12.77
CA ASP A 377 25.05 -1.98 13.27
C ASP A 377 25.20 -3.29 12.48
N CYS A 378 24.22 -3.63 11.63
CA CYS A 378 24.22 -4.85 10.83
C CYS A 378 23.89 -4.58 9.35
N ASN A 379 24.30 -5.52 8.48
CA ASN A 379 23.96 -5.50 7.06
C ASN A 379 22.46 -5.71 6.84
N LEU A 380 21.98 -5.43 5.62
CA LEU A 380 20.56 -5.54 5.27
C LEU A 380 20.05 -6.97 5.45
N GLU A 381 20.87 -7.96 5.07
CA GLU A 381 20.57 -9.39 5.18
C GLU A 381 20.44 -9.85 6.64
N ASP A 382 21.15 -9.18 7.54
CA ASP A 382 21.16 -9.48 8.97
C ASP A 382 20.16 -8.64 9.77
N LEU A 383 19.47 -7.70 9.11
CA LEU A 383 18.58 -6.74 9.76
C LEU A 383 17.39 -7.43 10.41
N TYR A 384 16.92 -8.54 9.84
CA TYR A 384 15.90 -9.40 10.44
C TYR A 384 16.20 -10.86 10.08
N VAL A 385 16.71 -11.61 11.06
CA VAL A 385 17.14 -13.01 10.83
C VAL A 385 16.01 -13.98 11.13
N ASP A 386 15.45 -13.90 12.35
CA ASP A 386 14.40 -14.79 12.84
C ASP A 386 13.37 -14.01 13.66
N GLY A 387 12.10 -14.44 13.57
CA GLY A 387 11.01 -13.91 14.39
C GLY A 387 9.63 -14.08 13.72
N ALA A 388 8.58 -13.63 14.41
CA ALA A 388 7.19 -13.84 13.99
C ALA A 388 6.79 -13.05 12.71
N LEU A 389 7.59 -12.08 12.29
CA LEU A 389 7.35 -11.16 11.17
C LEU A 389 8.23 -11.46 9.96
N GLN A 390 8.89 -12.61 9.93
CA GLN A 390 9.83 -12.98 8.86
C GLN A 390 9.21 -12.80 7.47
N PHE A 391 7.91 -13.07 7.38
CA PHE A 391 7.16 -12.97 6.14
C PHE A 391 6.89 -11.53 5.70
N GLU A 392 6.38 -10.68 6.59
CA GLU A 392 6.19 -9.26 6.33
C GLU A 392 7.53 -8.58 6.03
N PHE A 393 8.58 -8.93 6.79
CA PHE A 393 9.90 -8.34 6.63
C PHE A 393 10.56 -8.69 5.30
N ARG A 394 10.32 -9.88 4.73
CA ARG A 394 10.82 -10.24 3.38
C ARG A 394 10.37 -9.24 2.32
N ARG A 395 9.17 -8.69 2.46
CA ARG A 395 8.67 -7.63 1.58
C ARG A 395 9.46 -6.35 1.75
N THR A 396 9.62 -5.92 3.00
CA THR A 396 10.37 -4.73 3.38
C THR A 396 11.80 -4.80 2.87
N TYR A 397 12.44 -5.97 2.99
CA TYR A 397 13.76 -6.24 2.43
C TYR A 397 13.81 -6.00 0.91
N SER A 398 12.85 -6.54 0.15
CA SER A 398 12.78 -6.32 -1.30
C SER A 398 12.57 -4.85 -1.66
N ARG A 399 11.72 -4.12 -0.92
CA ARG A 399 11.51 -2.67 -1.10
C ARG A 399 12.79 -1.90 -0.82
N LEU A 400 13.50 -2.21 0.27
CA LEU A 400 14.78 -1.58 0.62
C LEU A 400 15.84 -1.79 -0.45
N ILE A 401 15.91 -2.97 -1.09
CA ILE A 401 16.80 -3.21 -2.24
C ILE A 401 16.42 -2.32 -3.42
N GLU A 402 15.14 -2.24 -3.78
CA GLU A 402 14.71 -1.42 -4.91
C GLU A 402 14.97 0.08 -4.66
N MET A 403 14.79 0.54 -3.42
CA MET A 403 15.11 1.91 -3.01
C MET A 403 16.59 2.26 -3.19
N GLN A 404 17.51 1.27 -3.23
CA GLN A 404 18.94 1.49 -3.53
C GLN A 404 19.21 1.88 -4.97
N GLN A 405 18.20 1.80 -5.83
CA GLN A 405 18.34 2.11 -7.25
C GLN A 405 17.67 3.46 -7.58
N TRP A 406 17.09 4.13 -6.60
CA TRP A 406 16.49 5.44 -6.79
C TRP A 406 17.59 6.50 -6.93
N ALA A 407 17.42 7.35 -7.94
CA ALA A 407 18.35 8.42 -8.30
C ALA A 407 18.09 9.69 -7.47
#